data_AF-A0A926CR89-F1
#
_entry.id   AF-A0A926CR89-F1
#
_cell.length_a   1.000
_cell.length_b   1.000
_cell.length_c   1.000
_cell.angle_alpha   90.00
_cell.angle_beta   90.00
_cell.angle_gamma   90.00
#
_symmetry.space_group_name_H-M   'P 1'
#
loop_
_entity.id
_entity.type
_entity.pdbx_description
1 polymer ?
#
loop_
_entity_poly.entity_id
_entity_poly.type
_entity_poly.pdbx_seq_one_letter_code
_entity_poly.pdbx_strand_id
1 'polypeptide(L)'
;MTTNIPTPLARITASVPLVNAPAWAVLQRRLIETMSQAVHPFLAKYTREDGTLIWREYHDDSYQSRDGADDFYESFYNWALLYLLGGGDHLLELAHREWDAVTQQLTKLGLVYKEYERGYDQFHQGESYIYFYFLCLADPTHPKLLERARRFAGFYLNEDPEAQNYDPQHKIIRAPHNGSVGPRWGYFDSDISYGWYPYMAPYGLPYEDVEGVSSYEDLKDPTLARRMGEVMEARMGKGDVATNLIVTSLVANAYLLTGEDKYRQWLVEYVDAWHDRARQNGGLLPDNVGLAGQVGEYINGKWYGGLYGWSWPHGYYNIGMAAIVAGTNAYLLTGNSAYLELPRSQMDTIHAMGQTHTLNSLAMSLGHHWIGMLHEHTPET
;
A
#
# COMPACT_ATOMS: atom_id res chain seq x y z
N MET A 1 -22.93 -15.83 26.59
CA MET A 1 -22.33 -16.62 25.50
C MET A 1 -23.41 -16.88 24.47
N THR A 2 -23.58 -15.96 23.52
CA THR A 2 -24.48 -16.15 22.37
C THR A 2 -23.74 -16.98 21.34
N THR A 3 -24.11 -18.25 21.23
CA THR A 3 -23.65 -19.15 20.18
C THR A 3 -24.18 -18.65 18.84
N ASN A 4 -23.34 -18.00 18.04
CA ASN A 4 -23.63 -17.73 16.63
C ASN A 4 -23.80 -19.08 15.93
N ILE A 5 -25.04 -19.47 15.66
CA ILE A 5 -25.35 -20.60 14.80
C ILE A 5 -24.99 -20.16 13.38
N PRO A 6 -24.03 -20.81 12.68
CA PRO A 6 -23.69 -20.44 11.31
C PRO A 6 -24.94 -20.52 10.44
N THR A 7 -25.28 -19.44 9.75
CA THR A 7 -26.32 -19.47 8.72
C THR A 7 -25.94 -20.55 7.69
N PRO A 8 -26.83 -21.52 7.38
CA PRO A 8 -26.50 -22.56 6.42
C PRO A 8 -26.10 -21.92 5.09
N LEU A 9 -24.95 -22.34 4.54
CA LEU A 9 -24.49 -21.87 3.23
C LEU A 9 -25.59 -22.14 2.18
N ALA A 10 -25.90 -21.12 1.38
CA ALA A 10 -26.88 -21.26 0.32
C ALA A 10 -26.42 -22.35 -0.67
N ARG A 11 -27.20 -23.41 -0.81
CA ARG A 11 -26.91 -24.47 -1.78
C ARG A 11 -27.45 -24.07 -3.15
N ILE A 12 -26.55 -23.67 -4.04
CA ILE A 12 -26.88 -23.42 -5.45
C ILE A 12 -26.80 -24.76 -6.19
N THR A 13 -27.87 -25.15 -6.88
CA THR A 13 -27.92 -26.35 -7.73
C THR A 13 -28.30 -25.95 -9.14
N ALA A 14 -27.42 -26.20 -10.11
CA ALA A 14 -27.76 -26.04 -11.51
C ALA A 14 -28.81 -27.09 -11.91
N SER A 15 -30.02 -26.63 -12.24
CA SER A 15 -31.17 -27.48 -12.56
C SER A 15 -31.61 -27.37 -14.03
N VAL A 16 -31.04 -26.42 -14.78
CA VAL A 16 -31.35 -26.17 -16.19
C VAL A 16 -30.08 -26.35 -17.01
N PRO A 17 -30.09 -27.21 -18.05
CA PRO A 17 -28.91 -27.38 -18.90
C PRO A 17 -28.66 -26.12 -19.73
N LEU A 18 -27.40 -25.72 -19.83
CA LEU A 18 -26.97 -24.67 -20.75
C LEU A 18 -26.85 -25.25 -22.16
N VAL A 19 -27.90 -25.09 -22.97
CA VAL A 19 -27.95 -25.65 -24.34
C VAL A 19 -27.15 -24.79 -25.33
N ASN A 20 -27.18 -23.47 -25.16
CA ASN A 20 -26.42 -22.52 -25.96
C ASN A 20 -25.74 -21.50 -25.04
N ALA A 21 -24.41 -21.41 -25.08
CA ALA A 21 -23.69 -20.42 -24.31
C ALA A 21 -23.96 -19.01 -24.89
N PRO A 22 -24.29 -18.00 -24.06
CA PRO A 22 -24.48 -16.65 -24.56
C PRO A 22 -23.15 -16.08 -25.09
N ALA A 23 -23.23 -15.21 -26.10
CA ALA A 23 -22.05 -14.69 -26.79
C ALA A 23 -21.03 -14.04 -25.84
N TRP A 24 -21.50 -13.30 -24.82
CA TRP A 24 -20.62 -12.68 -23.83
C TRP A 24 -19.76 -13.70 -23.08
N ALA A 25 -20.31 -14.89 -22.76
CA ALA A 25 -19.58 -15.92 -22.03
C ALA A 25 -18.49 -16.56 -22.90
N VAL A 26 -18.80 -16.77 -24.19
CA VAL A 26 -17.82 -17.27 -25.17
C VAL A 26 -16.69 -16.25 -25.37
N LEU A 27 -17.03 -14.97 -25.50
CA LEU A 27 -16.05 -13.89 -25.64
C LEU A 27 -15.20 -13.71 -24.38
N GLN A 28 -15.80 -13.82 -23.18
CA GLN A 28 -15.06 -13.77 -21.92
C GLN A 28 -14.05 -14.92 -21.81
N ARG A 29 -14.44 -16.14 -22.19
CA ARG A 29 -13.49 -17.27 -22.23
C ARG A 29 -12.36 -17.05 -23.22
N ARG A 30 -12.66 -16.51 -24.41
CA ARG A 30 -11.64 -16.17 -25.40
C ARG A 30 -10.70 -15.06 -24.91
N LEU A 31 -11.22 -14.07 -24.19
CA LEU A 31 -10.41 -13.02 -23.57
C LEU A 31 -9.46 -13.61 -22.51
N ILE A 32 -9.97 -14.46 -21.61
CA ILE A 32 -9.16 -15.14 -20.58
C ILE A 32 -8.06 -15.99 -21.23
N GLU A 33 -8.38 -16.75 -22.27
CA GLU A 33 -7.40 -17.54 -23.03
C GLU A 33 -6.35 -16.64 -23.68
N THR A 34 -6.77 -15.54 -24.31
CA THR A 34 -5.85 -14.58 -24.95
C THR A 34 -4.91 -13.94 -23.92
N MET A 35 -5.43 -13.49 -22.78
CA MET A 35 -4.61 -12.95 -21.68
C MET A 35 -3.65 -14.00 -21.14
N SER A 36 -4.09 -15.26 -21.02
CA SER A 36 -3.25 -16.37 -20.54
C SER A 36 -2.07 -16.64 -21.48
N GLN A 37 -2.22 -16.40 -22.78
CA GLN A 37 -1.15 -16.53 -23.77
C GLN A 37 -0.24 -15.30 -23.84
N ALA A 38 -0.75 -14.11 -23.50
CA ALA A 38 -0.01 -12.85 -23.57
C ALA A 38 1.19 -12.79 -22.59
N VAL A 39 1.22 -13.63 -21.56
CA VAL A 39 2.35 -13.70 -20.62
C VAL A 39 3.65 -14.18 -21.28
N HIS A 40 3.57 -15.06 -22.30
CA HIS A 40 4.76 -15.61 -22.96
C HIS A 40 5.55 -14.58 -23.78
N PRO A 41 4.94 -13.76 -24.67
CA PRO A 41 5.68 -12.70 -25.34
C PRO A 41 6.15 -11.60 -24.37
N PHE A 42 5.45 -11.38 -23.24
CA PHE A 42 5.92 -10.49 -22.19
C PHE A 42 7.21 -11.02 -21.56
N LEU A 43 7.21 -12.26 -21.07
CA LEU A 43 8.40 -12.92 -20.51
C LEU A 43 9.57 -12.88 -21.50
N ALA A 44 9.34 -13.30 -22.75
CA ALA A 44 10.39 -13.33 -23.77
C ALA A 44 11.03 -11.95 -24.05
N LYS A 45 10.29 -10.86 -23.83
CA LYS A 45 10.76 -9.50 -24.07
C LYS A 45 11.39 -8.85 -22.85
N TYR A 46 10.87 -9.13 -21.65
CA TYR A 46 11.17 -8.36 -20.45
C TYR A 46 11.89 -9.15 -19.36
N THR A 47 12.01 -10.47 -19.46
CA THR A 47 12.72 -11.29 -18.48
C THR A 47 13.92 -12.01 -19.09
N ARG A 48 14.88 -12.35 -18.22
CA ARG A 48 15.98 -13.26 -18.52
C ARG A 48 15.52 -14.71 -18.37
N GLU A 49 16.38 -15.65 -18.76
CA GLU A 49 16.10 -17.09 -18.62
C GLU A 49 15.91 -17.51 -17.17
N ASP A 50 16.51 -16.80 -16.20
CA ASP A 50 16.34 -17.07 -14.77
C ASP A 50 15.08 -16.42 -14.15
N GLY A 51 14.25 -15.74 -14.96
CA GLY A 51 13.04 -15.02 -14.52
C GLY A 51 13.28 -13.55 -14.13
N THR A 52 14.53 -13.13 -13.92
CA THR A 52 14.79 -11.75 -13.50
C THR A 52 14.41 -10.73 -14.58
N LEU A 53 13.92 -9.57 -14.19
CA LEU A 53 13.54 -8.49 -15.11
C LEU A 53 14.78 -7.87 -15.78
N ILE A 54 14.66 -7.58 -17.08
CA ILE A 54 15.66 -6.81 -17.84
C ILE A 54 15.46 -5.33 -17.54
N TRP A 55 16.07 -4.86 -16.45
CA TRP A 55 15.95 -3.47 -15.99
C TRP A 55 17.18 -2.61 -16.32
N ARG A 56 18.40 -3.17 -16.22
CA ARG A 56 19.66 -2.52 -16.61
C ARG A 56 20.55 -3.46 -17.43
N GLU A 57 21.32 -2.90 -18.37
CA GLU A 57 22.27 -3.67 -19.19
C GLU A 57 23.43 -4.26 -18.37
N TYR A 58 23.82 -3.58 -17.28
CA TYR A 58 24.91 -4.00 -16.40
C TYR A 58 24.40 -4.23 -14.98
N HIS A 59 24.88 -5.30 -14.34
CA HIS A 59 24.80 -5.53 -12.89
C HIS A 59 25.68 -4.52 -12.17
N ASP A 60 25.29 -3.25 -12.20
CA ASP A 60 25.87 -2.23 -11.34
C ASP A 60 25.05 -2.20 -10.05
N ASP A 61 25.69 -2.53 -8.93
CA ASP A 61 25.13 -2.52 -7.58
C ASP A 61 24.90 -1.09 -7.04
N SER A 62 24.98 -0.06 -7.89
CA SER A 62 24.81 1.35 -7.53
C SER A 62 23.36 1.79 -7.26
N TYR A 63 22.43 0.88 -6.93
CA TYR A 63 21.10 1.32 -6.55
C TYR A 63 21.12 2.00 -5.18
N GLN A 64 20.83 3.30 -5.17
CA GLN A 64 20.98 4.16 -3.99
C GLN A 64 19.64 4.73 -3.50
N SER A 65 18.51 4.23 -4.01
CA SER A 65 17.18 4.67 -3.56
C SER A 65 16.58 3.71 -2.53
N ARG A 66 15.65 4.24 -1.71
CA ARG A 66 14.76 3.44 -0.87
C ARG A 66 13.59 2.84 -1.66
N ASP A 67 13.26 3.47 -2.79
CA ASP A 67 12.06 3.30 -3.62
C ASP A 67 12.23 2.22 -4.71
N GLY A 68 11.14 1.81 -5.36
CA GLY A 68 11.10 1.08 -6.64
C GLY A 68 11.22 -0.44 -6.54
N ALA A 69 11.07 -1.02 -5.35
CA ALA A 69 11.05 -2.48 -5.18
C ALA A 69 9.72 -3.09 -5.64
N ASP A 70 8.64 -2.36 -5.41
CA ASP A 70 7.26 -2.61 -5.79
C ASP A 70 7.04 -2.75 -7.28
N ASP A 71 7.60 -1.85 -8.09
CA ASP A 71 7.56 -1.91 -9.56
C ASP A 71 7.92 -3.30 -10.14
N PHE A 72 8.87 -3.99 -9.50
CA PHE A 72 9.30 -5.31 -9.95
C PHE A 72 8.25 -6.38 -9.66
N TYR A 73 7.57 -6.32 -8.51
CA TYR A 73 6.49 -7.23 -8.17
C TYR A 73 5.23 -6.94 -8.99
N GLU A 74 4.93 -5.67 -9.27
CA GLU A 74 3.80 -5.24 -10.09
C GLU A 74 3.85 -5.75 -11.53
N SER A 75 5.03 -6.06 -12.04
CA SER A 75 5.16 -6.63 -13.38
C SER A 75 4.41 -7.97 -13.56
N PHE A 76 4.05 -8.64 -12.46
CA PHE A 76 3.49 -10.00 -12.46
C PHE A 76 2.25 -10.19 -11.58
N TYR A 77 1.80 -9.14 -10.86
CA TYR A 77 0.85 -9.30 -9.74
C TYR A 77 -0.45 -10.02 -10.09
N ASN A 78 -0.96 -9.82 -11.29
CA ASN A 78 -2.29 -10.31 -11.70
C ASN A 78 -2.31 -11.74 -12.26
N TRP A 79 -1.18 -12.44 -12.35
CA TRP A 79 -1.12 -13.77 -12.97
C TRP A 79 -1.83 -14.84 -12.12
N ALA A 80 -1.61 -14.83 -10.81
CA ALA A 80 -2.30 -15.72 -9.88
C ALA A 80 -3.81 -15.41 -9.81
N LEU A 81 -4.19 -14.13 -9.94
CA LEU A 81 -5.60 -13.75 -10.07
C LEU A 81 -6.22 -14.28 -11.37
N LEU A 82 -5.51 -14.14 -12.50
CA LEU A 82 -6.00 -14.64 -13.78
C LEU A 82 -6.17 -16.16 -13.78
N TYR A 83 -5.26 -16.89 -13.12
CA TYR A 83 -5.42 -18.32 -12.84
C TYR A 83 -6.73 -18.60 -12.09
N LEU A 84 -6.98 -17.90 -10.97
CA LEU A 84 -8.21 -18.04 -10.18
C LEU A 84 -9.50 -17.74 -10.96
N LEU A 85 -9.43 -16.83 -11.94
CA LEU A 85 -10.55 -16.52 -12.84
C LEU A 85 -10.75 -17.56 -13.96
N GLY A 86 -9.99 -18.66 -13.93
CA GLY A 86 -10.07 -19.77 -14.89
C GLY A 86 -9.14 -19.60 -16.09
N GLY A 87 -8.02 -18.89 -15.93
CA GLY A 87 -6.90 -18.89 -16.88
C GLY A 87 -6.18 -20.25 -16.93
N GLY A 88 -5.09 -20.32 -17.69
CA GLY A 88 -4.30 -21.56 -17.79
C GLY A 88 -3.51 -21.88 -16.53
N ASP A 89 -3.32 -23.17 -16.23
CA ASP A 89 -2.60 -23.65 -15.03
C ASP A 89 -1.14 -23.15 -14.96
N HIS A 90 -0.51 -22.95 -16.12
CA HIS A 90 0.86 -22.42 -16.23
C HIS A 90 1.01 -21.03 -15.60
N LEU A 91 -0.07 -20.26 -15.45
CA LEU A 91 -0.04 -18.94 -14.83
C LEU A 91 0.34 -19.00 -13.35
N LEU A 92 -0.14 -20.01 -12.62
CA LEU A 92 0.20 -20.16 -11.20
C LEU A 92 1.67 -20.58 -11.04
N GLU A 93 2.15 -21.48 -11.89
CA GLU A 93 3.56 -21.89 -11.91
C GLU A 93 4.48 -20.70 -12.22
N LEU A 94 4.12 -19.88 -13.21
CA LEU A 94 4.84 -18.66 -13.56
C LEU A 94 4.78 -17.63 -12.43
N ALA A 95 3.62 -17.45 -11.79
CA ALA A 95 3.49 -16.52 -10.67
C ALA A 95 4.43 -16.89 -9.50
N HIS A 96 4.51 -18.17 -9.12
CA HIS A 96 5.47 -18.60 -8.09
C HIS A 96 6.92 -18.37 -8.54
N ARG A 97 7.24 -18.68 -9.80
CA ARG A 97 8.58 -18.50 -10.37
C ARG A 97 9.01 -17.03 -10.35
N GLU A 98 8.17 -16.12 -10.85
CA GLU A 98 8.54 -14.73 -11.01
C GLU A 98 8.58 -13.99 -9.67
N TRP A 99 7.73 -14.37 -8.70
CA TRP A 99 7.91 -13.91 -7.31
C TRP A 99 9.31 -14.25 -6.81
N ASP A 100 9.72 -15.52 -6.89
CA ASP A 100 11.02 -15.98 -6.40
C ASP A 100 12.18 -15.30 -7.16
N ALA A 101 12.07 -15.12 -8.48
CA ALA A 101 13.11 -14.47 -9.29
C ALA A 101 13.26 -12.98 -8.97
N VAL A 102 12.15 -12.24 -8.89
CA VAL A 102 12.14 -10.82 -8.51
C VAL A 102 12.66 -10.62 -7.10
N THR A 103 12.21 -11.42 -6.13
CA THR A 103 12.71 -11.36 -4.75
C THR A 103 14.23 -11.56 -4.70
N GLN A 104 14.78 -12.51 -5.48
CA GLN A 104 16.23 -12.70 -5.56
C GLN A 104 16.96 -11.53 -6.21
N GLN A 105 16.38 -10.94 -7.26
CA GLN A 105 16.93 -9.77 -7.93
C GLN A 105 16.98 -8.56 -6.96
N LEU A 106 15.88 -8.27 -6.28
CA LEU A 106 15.79 -7.18 -5.30
C LEU A 106 16.68 -7.42 -4.07
N THR A 107 16.92 -8.68 -3.70
CA THR A 107 17.90 -9.03 -2.65
C THR A 107 19.31 -8.64 -3.08
N LYS A 108 19.71 -8.92 -4.34
CA LYS A 108 21.02 -8.51 -4.87
C LYS A 108 21.16 -6.99 -4.95
N LEU A 109 20.08 -6.30 -5.31
CA LEU A 109 20.02 -4.83 -5.33
C LEU A 109 19.96 -4.20 -3.93
N GLY A 110 19.87 -5.01 -2.87
CA GLY A 110 19.88 -4.56 -1.49
C GLY A 110 18.57 -3.95 -0.99
N LEU A 111 17.48 -4.02 -1.77
CA LEU A 111 16.16 -3.49 -1.39
C LEU A 111 15.33 -4.47 -0.56
N VAL A 112 15.56 -5.77 -0.77
CA VAL A 112 14.88 -6.84 -0.07
C VAL A 112 15.85 -7.57 0.85
N TYR A 113 15.37 -7.92 2.04
CA TYR A 113 16.08 -8.75 3.02
C TYR A 113 15.07 -9.69 3.68
N LYS A 114 15.44 -10.96 3.91
CA LYS A 114 14.51 -11.99 4.42
C LYS A 114 13.22 -12.13 3.58
N GLU A 115 13.35 -11.97 2.25
CA GLU A 115 12.28 -11.98 1.24
C GLU A 115 11.24 -10.86 1.36
N TYR A 116 11.50 -9.83 2.18
CA TYR A 116 10.60 -8.68 2.33
C TYR A 116 11.39 -7.38 2.23
N GLU A 117 10.71 -6.32 1.82
CA GLU A 117 11.37 -5.04 1.62
C GLU A 117 12.00 -4.50 2.91
N ARG A 118 13.17 -3.87 2.81
CA ARG A 118 13.92 -3.39 3.98
C ARG A 118 13.23 -2.20 4.66
N GLY A 119 12.58 -1.34 3.88
CA GLY A 119 11.76 -0.29 4.44
C GLY A 119 11.70 0.95 3.56
N TYR A 120 10.71 0.98 2.69
CA TYR A 120 10.10 2.17 2.12
C TYR A 120 8.74 2.38 2.79
N ASP A 121 7.87 3.21 2.21
CA ASP A 121 6.58 3.49 2.81
C ASP A 121 5.54 2.41 2.49
N GLN A 122 4.49 2.37 3.30
CA GLN A 122 3.43 1.36 3.19
C GLN A 122 2.44 1.61 2.05
N PHE A 123 2.47 2.80 1.42
CA PHE A 123 1.70 3.04 0.20
C PHE A 123 2.28 2.17 -0.93
N HIS A 124 3.58 2.27 -1.18
CA HIS A 124 4.27 1.49 -2.23
C HIS A 124 4.43 0.01 -1.89
N GLN A 125 4.84 -0.31 -0.65
CA GLN A 125 4.93 -1.73 -0.27
C GLN A 125 3.57 -2.44 -0.38
N GLY A 126 2.48 -1.72 -0.12
CA GLY A 126 1.11 -2.21 -0.29
C GLY A 126 0.80 -2.74 -1.69
N GLU A 127 1.40 -2.15 -2.72
CA GLU A 127 1.23 -2.52 -4.12
C GLU A 127 1.88 -3.89 -4.40
N SER A 128 3.07 -4.13 -3.83
CA SER A 128 3.74 -5.44 -3.85
C SER A 128 2.91 -6.53 -3.17
N TYR A 129 2.22 -6.20 -2.08
CA TYR A 129 1.49 -7.20 -1.32
C TYR A 129 0.31 -7.78 -2.10
N ILE A 130 -0.25 -7.05 -3.06
CA ILE A 130 -1.33 -7.53 -3.92
C ILE A 130 -0.91 -8.82 -4.63
N TYR A 131 0.32 -8.86 -5.16
CA TYR A 131 0.87 -10.06 -5.78
C TYR A 131 0.95 -11.22 -4.77
N PHE A 132 1.49 -10.95 -3.58
CA PHE A 132 1.59 -11.94 -2.51
C PHE A 132 0.22 -12.50 -2.11
N TYR A 133 -0.79 -11.64 -1.96
CA TYR A 133 -2.14 -12.04 -1.59
C TYR A 133 -2.79 -12.90 -2.66
N PHE A 134 -2.60 -12.60 -3.94
CA PHE A 134 -3.12 -13.43 -5.02
C PHE A 134 -2.44 -14.80 -5.07
N LEU A 135 -1.13 -14.89 -4.82
CA LEU A 135 -0.45 -16.18 -4.64
C LEU A 135 -1.03 -16.97 -3.47
N CYS A 136 -1.21 -16.32 -2.31
CA CYS A 136 -1.79 -16.94 -1.12
C CYS A 136 -3.23 -17.42 -1.35
N LEU A 137 -4.02 -16.67 -2.11
CA LEU A 137 -5.39 -17.05 -2.45
C LEU A 137 -5.44 -18.21 -3.46
N ALA A 138 -4.52 -18.22 -4.43
CA ALA A 138 -4.44 -19.26 -5.47
C ALA A 138 -3.90 -20.59 -4.95
N ASP A 139 -2.96 -20.56 -4.01
CA ASP A 139 -2.30 -21.74 -3.46
C ASP A 139 -2.11 -21.64 -1.93
N PRO A 140 -3.21 -21.64 -1.15
CA PRO A 140 -3.19 -21.34 0.28
C PRO A 140 -2.46 -22.40 1.13
N THR A 141 -2.22 -23.59 0.57
CA THR A 141 -1.53 -24.68 1.25
C THR A 141 -0.03 -24.74 0.94
N HIS A 142 0.48 -23.85 0.09
CA HIS A 142 1.87 -23.85 -0.31
C HIS A 142 2.81 -23.59 0.88
N PRO A 143 3.74 -24.50 1.22
CA PRO A 143 4.58 -24.37 2.41
C PRO A 143 5.39 -23.07 2.48
N LYS A 144 5.96 -22.61 1.35
CA LYS A 144 6.70 -21.33 1.33
C LYS A 144 5.79 -20.12 1.58
N LEU A 145 4.54 -20.15 1.11
CA LEU A 145 3.62 -19.02 1.31
C LEU A 145 3.18 -18.94 2.77
N LEU A 146 2.95 -20.09 3.41
CA LEU A 146 2.70 -20.18 4.85
C LEU A 146 3.89 -19.66 5.68
N GLU A 147 5.13 -19.99 5.28
CA GLU A 147 6.33 -19.46 5.94
C GLU A 147 6.46 -17.95 5.76
N ARG A 148 6.30 -17.46 4.52
CA ARG A 148 6.33 -16.02 4.19
C ARG A 148 5.28 -15.25 4.96
N ALA A 149 4.04 -15.73 4.98
CA ALA A 149 2.94 -15.06 5.68
C ALA A 149 3.24 -14.92 7.18
N ARG A 150 3.77 -15.98 7.81
CA ARG A 150 4.21 -15.92 9.22
C ARG A 150 5.36 -14.94 9.41
N ARG A 151 6.41 -15.02 8.58
CA ARG A 151 7.60 -14.18 8.71
C ARG A 151 7.29 -12.70 8.49
N PHE A 152 6.54 -12.38 7.44
CA PHE A 152 6.23 -10.99 7.07
C PHE A 152 5.34 -10.33 8.14
N ALA A 153 4.31 -11.01 8.62
CA ALA A 153 3.53 -10.52 9.77
C ALA A 153 4.39 -10.46 11.05
N GLY A 154 5.30 -11.42 11.24
CA GLY A 154 6.24 -11.48 12.37
C GLY A 154 7.12 -10.24 12.51
N PHE A 155 7.45 -9.54 11.42
CA PHE A 155 8.16 -8.26 11.48
C PHE A 155 7.38 -7.13 12.17
N TYR A 156 6.06 -7.23 12.25
CA TYR A 156 5.20 -6.25 12.92
C TYR A 156 4.70 -6.75 14.28
N LEU A 157 4.65 -8.06 14.49
CA LEU A 157 4.43 -8.67 15.79
C LEU A 157 5.71 -8.68 16.67
N ASN A 158 6.82 -8.10 16.18
CA ASN A 158 8.14 -8.08 16.83
C ASN A 158 8.73 -9.48 17.11
N GLU A 159 8.36 -10.49 16.30
CA GLU A 159 8.84 -11.87 16.44
C GLU A 159 10.28 -12.04 15.93
N ASP A 160 10.73 -11.15 15.05
CA ASP A 160 12.13 -11.08 14.60
C ASP A 160 12.89 -9.99 15.38
N PRO A 161 13.97 -10.34 16.12
CA PRO A 161 14.72 -9.37 16.93
C PRO A 161 15.43 -8.29 16.09
N GLU A 162 15.67 -8.52 14.79
CA GLU A 162 16.24 -7.52 13.88
C GLU A 162 15.17 -6.57 13.31
N ALA A 163 13.89 -6.92 13.42
CA ALA A 163 12.79 -6.14 12.86
C ALA A 163 11.75 -5.77 13.92
N GLN A 164 12.11 -4.80 14.77
CA GLN A 164 11.26 -4.32 15.87
C GLN A 164 10.44 -3.10 15.41
N ASN A 165 9.53 -3.31 14.45
CA ASN A 165 8.74 -2.24 13.83
C ASN A 165 7.67 -1.65 14.76
N TYR A 166 7.13 -2.44 15.69
CA TYR A 166 5.97 -2.06 16.48
C TYR A 166 6.34 -1.66 17.90
N ASP A 167 5.72 -0.61 18.42
CA ASP A 167 5.75 -0.27 19.84
C ASP A 167 4.41 -0.66 20.49
N PRO A 168 4.38 -1.72 21.33
CA PRO A 168 3.16 -2.16 21.98
C PRO A 168 2.69 -1.21 23.10
N GLN A 169 3.56 -0.33 23.62
CA GLN A 169 3.16 0.63 24.65
C GLN A 169 2.29 1.73 24.05
N HIS A 170 2.73 2.32 22.94
CA HIS A 170 2.02 3.42 22.28
C HIS A 170 1.14 2.95 21.11
N LYS A 171 1.20 1.66 20.76
CA LYS A 171 0.44 1.04 19.66
C LYS A 171 0.67 1.77 18.34
N ILE A 172 1.94 1.85 17.97
CA ILE A 172 2.42 2.53 16.77
C ILE A 172 3.43 1.67 16.00
N ILE A 173 3.43 1.80 14.68
CA ILE A 173 4.59 1.47 13.86
C ILE A 173 5.57 2.64 13.95
N ARG A 174 6.83 2.35 14.28
CA ARG A 174 7.78 3.35 14.81
C ARG A 174 8.34 4.32 13.76
N ALA A 175 8.19 4.03 12.48
CA ALA A 175 8.69 4.87 11.41
C ALA A 175 7.77 4.82 10.18
N PRO A 176 7.70 5.91 9.38
CA PRO A 176 6.96 5.89 8.12
C PRO A 176 7.59 4.94 7.09
N HIS A 177 8.92 4.84 7.10
CA HIS A 177 9.66 3.82 6.37
C HIS A 177 9.98 2.64 7.31
N ASN A 178 9.51 1.45 6.97
CA ASN A 178 9.61 0.28 7.86
C ASN A 178 9.61 -1.04 7.08
N GLY A 179 10.24 -2.08 7.61
CA GLY A 179 10.25 -3.37 6.92
C GLY A 179 11.06 -4.47 7.60
N SER A 180 11.71 -5.31 6.82
CA SER A 180 12.41 -6.53 7.29
C SER A 180 13.66 -6.30 8.13
N VAL A 181 14.08 -5.04 8.28
CA VAL A 181 15.17 -4.61 9.16
C VAL A 181 14.70 -3.64 10.25
N GLY A 182 13.40 -3.61 10.52
CA GLY A 182 12.80 -2.74 11.52
C GLY A 182 12.52 -1.33 11.01
N PRO A 183 12.33 -0.35 11.90
CA PRO A 183 12.07 1.03 11.51
C PRO A 183 13.29 1.60 10.79
N ARG A 184 13.09 2.09 9.56
CA ARG A 184 14.13 2.76 8.79
C ARG A 184 14.06 4.26 9.06
N TRP A 185 14.91 4.70 9.97
CA TRP A 185 14.95 6.09 10.41
C TRP A 185 15.33 7.06 9.29
N GLY A 186 14.80 8.28 9.40
CA GLY A 186 15.02 9.34 8.43
C GLY A 186 14.13 9.22 7.20
N TYR A 187 14.17 10.24 6.37
CA TYR A 187 13.55 10.26 5.05
C TYR A 187 14.57 9.95 3.95
N PHE A 188 15.78 10.52 4.06
CA PHE A 188 16.85 10.36 3.07
C PHE A 188 17.95 9.39 3.56
N ASP A 189 18.53 8.59 2.65
CA ASP A 189 19.76 7.81 2.91
C ASP A 189 21.04 8.55 2.49
N SER A 190 20.90 9.62 1.71
CA SER A 190 21.99 10.39 1.13
C SER A 190 21.86 11.87 1.50
N ASP A 191 22.19 12.81 0.59
CA ASP A 191 22.12 14.24 0.89
C ASP A 191 20.68 14.63 1.27
N ILE A 192 20.53 15.30 2.42
CA ILE A 192 19.24 15.72 2.94
C ILE A 192 18.80 16.94 2.13
N SER A 193 18.08 16.69 1.03
CA SER A 193 17.64 17.72 0.11
C SER A 193 16.42 17.27 -0.69
N TYR A 194 15.40 18.13 -0.74
CA TYR A 194 14.24 17.95 -1.61
C TYR A 194 14.34 18.92 -2.79
N GLY A 195 15.01 18.47 -3.85
CA GLY A 195 15.29 19.27 -5.04
C GLY A 195 14.10 19.42 -5.99
N TRP A 196 14.15 20.47 -6.81
CA TRP A 196 13.17 20.67 -7.88
C TRP A 196 13.34 19.66 -9.01
N TYR A 197 12.25 18.99 -9.38
CA TYR A 197 12.16 18.19 -10.58
C TYR A 197 10.83 18.46 -11.30
N PRO A 198 10.79 18.52 -12.65
CA PRO A 198 9.57 18.83 -13.39
C PRO A 198 8.41 17.87 -13.08
N TYR A 199 8.71 16.57 -12.92
CA TYR A 199 7.71 15.55 -12.62
C TYR A 199 7.18 15.61 -11.19
N MET A 200 7.90 16.30 -10.29
CA MET A 200 7.49 16.47 -8.89
C MET A 200 6.66 17.74 -8.66
N ALA A 201 6.62 18.67 -9.62
CA ALA A 201 5.85 19.91 -9.51
C ALA A 201 4.34 19.72 -9.26
N PRO A 202 3.65 18.72 -9.84
CA PRO A 202 2.23 18.49 -9.58
C PRO A 202 1.89 18.14 -8.12
N TYR A 203 2.87 17.66 -7.34
CA TYR A 203 2.70 17.32 -5.93
C TYR A 203 2.84 18.53 -5.00
N GLY A 204 3.44 19.63 -5.47
CA GLY A 204 3.63 20.84 -4.69
C GLY A 204 4.67 20.69 -3.57
N LEU A 205 4.56 21.56 -2.56
CA LEU A 205 5.47 21.58 -1.42
C LEU A 205 5.03 20.55 -0.35
N PRO A 206 5.96 19.73 0.19
CA PRO A 206 5.67 18.88 1.34
C PRO A 206 5.25 19.67 2.59
N TYR A 207 5.82 20.87 2.76
CA TYR A 207 5.52 21.79 3.85
C TYR A 207 5.50 23.24 3.36
N GLU A 208 4.51 24.01 3.79
CA GLU A 208 4.35 25.42 3.43
C GLU A 208 4.97 26.39 4.46
N ASP A 209 5.45 25.89 5.60
CA ASP A 209 5.99 26.66 6.71
C ASP A 209 7.52 26.65 6.77
N VAL A 210 8.18 26.50 5.62
CA VAL A 210 9.65 26.48 5.50
C VAL A 210 10.15 27.88 5.14
N GLU A 211 11.00 28.46 5.99
CA GLU A 211 11.51 29.82 5.82
C GLU A 211 12.17 30.00 4.44
N GLY A 212 11.72 31.01 3.68
CA GLY A 212 12.25 31.33 2.36
C GLY A 212 11.72 30.45 1.22
N VAL A 213 10.88 29.44 1.51
CA VAL A 213 10.21 28.61 0.50
C VAL A 213 8.73 28.98 0.46
N SER A 214 8.29 29.59 -0.63
CA SER A 214 6.91 30.04 -0.84
C SER A 214 6.22 29.34 -2.00
N SER A 215 7.00 28.72 -2.89
CA SER A 215 6.52 27.98 -4.06
C SER A 215 7.44 26.81 -4.37
N TYR A 216 6.94 25.82 -5.11
CA TYR A 216 7.74 24.69 -5.58
C TYR A 216 8.97 25.15 -6.39
N GLU A 217 8.84 26.25 -7.14
CA GLU A 217 9.92 26.84 -7.95
C GLU A 217 11.12 27.30 -7.11
N ASP A 218 10.92 27.67 -5.85
CA ASP A 218 11.99 28.10 -4.94
C ASP A 218 12.99 26.96 -4.66
N LEU A 219 12.58 25.69 -4.83
CA LEU A 219 13.43 24.51 -4.67
C LEU A 219 14.48 24.35 -5.78
N LYS A 220 14.49 25.23 -6.80
CA LYS A 220 15.61 25.35 -7.74
C LYS A 220 16.86 25.91 -7.08
N ASP A 221 16.73 26.65 -5.99
CA ASP A 221 17.86 27.04 -5.14
C ASP A 221 18.26 25.84 -4.25
N PRO A 222 19.49 25.30 -4.41
CA PRO A 222 19.96 24.17 -3.60
C PRO A 222 19.93 24.42 -2.09
N THR A 223 20.05 25.67 -1.65
CA THR A 223 19.99 26.06 -0.24
C THR A 223 18.58 25.87 0.32
N LEU A 224 17.57 26.28 -0.47
CA LEU A 224 16.16 26.14 -0.10
C LEU A 224 15.70 24.68 -0.21
N ALA A 225 16.16 23.95 -1.23
CA ALA A 225 15.96 22.51 -1.36
C ALA A 225 16.50 21.72 -0.15
N ARG A 226 17.71 22.06 0.31
CA ARG A 226 18.28 21.47 1.53
C ARG A 226 17.44 21.80 2.77
N ARG A 227 17.02 23.06 2.92
CA ARG A 227 16.16 23.47 4.05
C ARG A 227 14.82 22.72 4.07
N MET A 228 14.20 22.51 2.91
CA MET A 228 13.01 21.67 2.80
C MET A 228 13.31 20.22 3.20
N GLY A 229 14.42 19.67 2.70
CA GLY A 229 14.89 18.33 3.05
C GLY A 229 15.08 18.14 4.56
N GLU A 230 15.70 19.10 5.24
CA GLU A 230 15.91 19.07 6.69
C GLU A 230 14.58 19.06 7.47
N VAL A 231 13.58 19.80 6.99
CA VAL A 231 12.23 19.80 7.56
C VAL A 231 11.53 18.46 7.32
N MET A 232 11.63 17.90 6.11
CA MET A 232 11.09 16.56 5.82
C MET A 232 11.74 15.49 6.70
N GLU A 233 13.07 15.49 6.81
CA GLU A 233 13.83 14.56 7.64
C GLU A 233 13.37 14.61 9.10
N ALA A 234 13.23 15.82 9.66
CA ALA A 234 12.83 16.02 11.04
C ALA A 234 11.39 15.57 11.32
N ARG A 235 10.47 15.75 10.36
CA ARG A 235 9.03 15.57 10.54
C ARG A 235 8.49 14.25 10.01
N MET A 236 9.16 13.64 9.03
CA MET A 236 8.77 12.39 8.34
C MET A 236 9.76 11.24 8.58
N GLY A 237 10.84 11.46 9.34
CA GLY A 237 11.87 10.43 9.56
C GLY A 237 11.58 9.43 10.68
N LYS A 238 10.50 9.61 11.45
CA LYS A 238 10.17 8.80 12.63
C LYS A 238 8.72 9.00 13.06
N GLY A 239 8.21 8.07 13.85
CA GLY A 239 6.81 8.04 14.27
C GLY A 239 5.94 7.24 13.29
N ASP A 240 4.66 7.12 13.63
CA ASP A 240 3.67 6.46 12.80
C ASP A 240 2.99 7.44 11.84
N VAL A 241 2.50 6.92 10.73
CA VAL A 241 1.69 7.65 9.75
C VAL A 241 0.46 6.85 9.39
N ALA A 242 -0.63 7.52 9.00
CA ALA A 242 -1.89 6.83 8.73
C ALA A 242 -1.75 5.75 7.64
N THR A 243 -0.88 5.93 6.66
CA THR A 243 -0.63 4.94 5.59
C THR A 243 -0.07 3.61 6.09
N ASN A 244 0.57 3.57 7.27
CA ASN A 244 1.00 2.31 7.88
C ASN A 244 -0.17 1.37 8.24
N LEU A 245 -1.41 1.85 8.27
CA LEU A 245 -2.62 1.03 8.36
C LEU A 245 -2.72 -0.03 7.24
N ILE A 246 -2.02 0.14 6.12
CA ILE A 246 -1.98 -0.84 5.02
C ILE A 246 -1.35 -2.18 5.46
N VAL A 247 -0.45 -2.17 6.45
CA VAL A 247 0.14 -3.38 7.08
C VAL A 247 -0.94 -4.34 7.60
N THR A 248 -2.12 -3.82 7.96
CA THR A 248 -3.22 -4.67 8.45
C THR A 248 -3.60 -5.76 7.45
N SER A 249 -3.48 -5.54 6.14
CA SER A 249 -3.75 -6.58 5.13
C SER A 249 -2.71 -7.70 5.17
N LEU A 250 -1.45 -7.37 5.44
CA LEU A 250 -0.37 -8.35 5.56
C LEU A 250 -0.60 -9.28 6.75
N VAL A 251 -0.99 -8.70 7.88
CA VAL A 251 -1.32 -9.44 9.11
C VAL A 251 -2.62 -10.23 8.96
N ALA A 252 -3.64 -9.66 8.30
CA ALA A 252 -4.88 -10.37 7.99
C ALA A 252 -4.63 -11.58 7.08
N ASN A 253 -3.77 -11.46 6.07
CA ASN A 253 -3.39 -12.59 5.20
C ASN A 253 -2.74 -13.72 6.00
N ALA A 254 -1.86 -13.41 6.96
CA ALA A 254 -1.29 -14.40 7.87
C ALA A 254 -2.37 -15.10 8.71
N TYR A 255 -3.35 -14.36 9.22
CA TYR A 255 -4.51 -14.95 9.92
C TYR A 255 -5.30 -15.89 9.01
N LEU A 256 -5.63 -15.47 7.78
CA LEU A 256 -6.43 -16.26 6.84
C LEU A 256 -5.74 -17.58 6.46
N LEU A 257 -4.42 -17.58 6.31
CA LEU A 257 -3.65 -18.77 5.95
C LEU A 257 -3.38 -19.73 7.12
N THR A 258 -3.30 -19.22 8.35
CA THR A 258 -2.81 -20.01 9.50
C THR A 258 -3.87 -20.26 10.57
N GLY A 259 -4.88 -19.40 10.67
CA GLY A 259 -5.87 -19.39 11.76
C GLY A 259 -5.30 -18.97 13.12
N GLU A 260 -4.06 -18.49 13.19
CA GLU A 260 -3.40 -18.15 14.46
C GLU A 260 -3.91 -16.82 15.03
N ASP A 261 -4.49 -16.86 16.24
CA ASP A 261 -5.22 -15.73 16.82
C ASP A 261 -4.36 -14.49 17.12
N LYS A 262 -3.06 -14.66 17.31
CA LYS A 262 -2.11 -13.55 17.55
C LYS A 262 -2.18 -12.46 16.47
N TYR A 263 -2.44 -12.85 15.22
CA TYR A 263 -2.55 -11.92 14.10
C TYR A 263 -3.81 -11.06 14.20
N ARG A 264 -4.94 -11.67 14.53
CA ARG A 264 -6.20 -10.95 14.77
C ARG A 264 -6.08 -9.99 15.96
N GLN A 265 -5.46 -10.44 17.06
CA GLN A 265 -5.27 -9.62 18.25
C GLN A 265 -4.42 -8.38 17.97
N TRP A 266 -3.27 -8.55 17.30
CA TRP A 266 -2.41 -7.43 16.93
C TRP A 266 -3.13 -6.43 16.02
N LEU A 267 -3.84 -6.93 14.99
CA LEU A 267 -4.56 -6.09 14.04
C LEU A 267 -5.64 -5.25 14.73
N VAL A 268 -6.46 -5.88 15.59
CA VAL A 268 -7.50 -5.19 16.34
C VAL A 268 -6.90 -4.13 17.25
N GLU A 269 -5.83 -4.44 17.98
CA GLU A 269 -5.16 -3.48 18.86
C GLU A 269 -4.68 -2.24 18.09
N TYR A 270 -4.02 -2.46 16.95
CA TYR A 270 -3.47 -1.38 16.14
C TYR A 270 -4.57 -0.50 15.52
N VAL A 271 -5.61 -1.12 14.96
CA VAL A 271 -6.74 -0.39 14.35
C VAL A 271 -7.55 0.36 15.41
N ASP A 272 -7.80 -0.23 16.59
CA ASP A 272 -8.48 0.44 17.70
C ASP A 272 -7.72 1.71 18.12
N ALA A 273 -6.38 1.65 18.19
CA ALA A 273 -5.57 2.81 18.56
C ALA A 273 -5.69 3.97 17.56
N TRP A 274 -5.71 3.68 16.25
CA TRP A 274 -5.97 4.69 15.23
C TRP A 274 -7.40 5.23 15.26
N HIS A 275 -8.37 4.35 15.53
CA HIS A 275 -9.76 4.76 15.67
C HIS A 275 -9.96 5.68 16.88
N ASP A 276 -9.29 5.41 18.02
CA ASP A 276 -9.32 6.29 19.19
C ASP A 276 -8.68 7.65 18.92
N ARG A 277 -7.55 7.67 18.18
CA ARG A 277 -6.93 8.91 17.72
C ARG A 277 -7.87 9.71 16.81
N ALA A 278 -8.56 9.04 15.88
CA ALA A 278 -9.55 9.69 15.04
C ALA A 278 -10.71 10.29 15.85
N ARG A 279 -11.24 9.56 16.84
CA ARG A 279 -12.28 10.09 17.75
C ARG A 279 -11.81 11.33 18.52
N GLN A 280 -10.57 11.32 19.01
CA GLN A 280 -9.98 12.47 19.70
C GLN A 280 -9.74 13.66 18.76
N ASN A 281 -9.58 13.41 17.46
CA ASN A 281 -9.38 14.39 16.41
C ASN A 281 -10.69 14.72 15.65
N GLY A 282 -11.82 14.73 16.36
CA GLY A 282 -13.12 15.15 15.78
C GLY A 282 -13.70 14.18 14.75
N GLY A 283 -13.25 12.93 14.72
CA GLY A 283 -13.69 11.88 13.79
C GLY A 283 -12.80 11.70 12.56
N LEU A 284 -11.87 12.63 12.31
CA LEU A 284 -10.90 12.52 11.22
C LEU A 284 -9.62 11.83 11.68
N LEU A 285 -9.08 10.95 10.85
CA LEU A 285 -7.78 10.34 11.09
C LEU A 285 -6.69 11.44 11.16
N PRO A 286 -5.93 11.54 12.27
CA PRO A 286 -4.63 12.19 12.17
C PRO A 286 -3.74 11.42 11.19
N ASP A 287 -2.79 12.08 10.55
CA ASP A 287 -1.88 11.43 9.60
C ASP A 287 -0.47 11.20 10.13
N ASN A 288 -0.21 11.62 11.38
CA ASN A 288 1.08 11.48 12.03
C ASN A 288 0.97 11.30 13.56
N VAL A 289 1.81 10.45 14.12
CA VAL A 289 1.92 10.19 15.57
C VAL A 289 3.40 10.02 15.91
N GLY A 290 3.90 10.77 16.89
CA GLY A 290 5.29 10.64 17.32
C GLY A 290 5.57 9.41 18.18
N LEU A 291 6.85 9.20 18.51
CA LEU A 291 7.31 8.02 19.26
C LEU A 291 6.78 7.98 20.70
N ALA A 292 6.32 9.12 21.25
CA ALA A 292 5.65 9.16 22.55
C ALA A 292 4.13 8.86 22.45
N GLY A 293 3.65 8.45 21.28
CA GLY A 293 2.23 8.21 21.02
C GLY A 293 1.40 9.49 20.83
N GLN A 294 2.05 10.66 20.74
CA GLN A 294 1.39 11.96 20.62
C GLN A 294 1.15 12.34 19.16
N VAL A 295 -0.09 12.67 18.82
CA VAL A 295 -0.44 13.22 17.49
C VAL A 295 0.25 14.57 17.30
N GLY A 296 0.89 14.79 16.15
CA GLY A 296 1.54 16.06 15.84
C GLY A 296 2.87 16.32 16.56
N GLU A 297 3.46 15.33 17.24
CA GLU A 297 4.67 15.51 18.08
C GLU A 297 5.81 16.20 17.34
N TYR A 298 6.04 15.82 16.08
CA TYR A 298 7.13 16.36 15.27
C TYR A 298 6.69 17.52 14.35
N ILE A 299 5.40 17.87 14.34
CA ILE A 299 4.83 18.90 13.44
C ILE A 299 4.12 19.99 14.24
N ASN A 300 4.70 20.39 15.38
CA ASN A 300 4.19 21.48 16.23
C ASN A 300 2.70 21.32 16.64
N GLY A 301 2.29 20.08 16.90
CA GLY A 301 0.91 19.75 17.29
C GLY A 301 -0.09 19.68 16.12
N LYS A 302 0.35 19.86 14.87
CA LYS A 302 -0.52 19.64 13.71
C LYS A 302 -0.82 18.15 13.55
N TRP A 303 -2.11 17.80 13.56
CA TRP A 303 -2.58 16.43 13.34
C TRP A 303 -2.46 15.97 11.87
N TYR A 304 -2.10 16.89 10.98
CA TYR A 304 -1.89 16.67 9.55
C TYR A 304 -0.47 17.08 9.12
N GLY A 305 -0.03 16.57 7.96
CA GLY A 305 1.28 16.86 7.37
C GLY A 305 2.27 15.68 7.40
N GLY A 306 1.84 14.50 7.83
CA GLY A 306 2.62 13.26 7.76
C GLY A 306 2.92 12.79 6.32
N LEU A 307 3.82 11.83 6.19
CA LEU A 307 4.17 11.21 4.90
C LEU A 307 2.95 10.49 4.30
N TYR A 308 2.64 10.77 3.02
CA TYR A 308 1.40 10.34 2.36
C TYR A 308 0.12 10.78 3.10
N GLY A 309 0.22 11.88 3.86
CA GLY A 309 -0.85 12.42 4.68
C GLY A 309 -1.82 13.34 3.93
N TRP A 310 -2.56 14.14 4.69
CA TRP A 310 -3.58 15.06 4.19
C TRP A 310 -3.03 16.17 3.30
N SER A 311 -1.77 16.57 3.51
CA SER A 311 -1.16 17.69 2.78
C SER A 311 -0.38 17.25 1.55
N TRP A 312 0.34 16.13 1.61
CA TRP A 312 1.27 15.73 0.55
C TRP A 312 1.51 14.21 0.56
N PRO A 313 1.64 13.55 -0.61
CA PRO A 313 1.49 14.09 -1.97
C PRO A 313 0.04 14.09 -2.49
N HIS A 314 -0.85 13.27 -1.91
CA HIS A 314 -2.18 12.99 -2.50
C HIS A 314 -3.38 13.27 -1.59
N GLY A 315 -3.14 13.68 -0.35
CA GLY A 315 -4.20 14.03 0.58
C GLY A 315 -5.16 12.89 0.87
N TYR A 316 -6.46 13.16 0.73
CA TYR A 316 -7.51 12.20 1.04
C TYR A 316 -7.37 10.87 0.29
N TYR A 317 -6.84 10.86 -0.93
CA TYR A 317 -6.70 9.62 -1.70
C TYR A 317 -5.98 8.53 -0.89
N ASN A 318 -4.88 8.87 -0.23
CA ASN A 318 -4.13 7.92 0.59
C ASN A 318 -4.81 7.62 1.92
N ILE A 319 -5.29 8.66 2.61
CA ILE A 319 -5.94 8.52 3.93
C ILE A 319 -7.20 7.65 3.82
N GLY A 320 -7.99 7.88 2.78
CA GLY A 320 -9.19 7.10 2.47
C GLY A 320 -8.85 5.64 2.21
N MET A 321 -7.84 5.34 1.39
CA MET A 321 -7.40 3.96 1.13
C MET A 321 -6.91 3.27 2.41
N ALA A 322 -6.07 3.93 3.20
CA ALA A 322 -5.57 3.41 4.47
C ALA A 322 -6.71 3.09 5.46
N ALA A 323 -7.69 4.00 5.57
CA ALA A 323 -8.88 3.82 6.41
C ALA A 323 -9.75 2.65 5.94
N ILE A 324 -9.97 2.53 4.63
CA ILE A 324 -10.75 1.43 4.03
C ILE A 324 -10.06 0.10 4.32
N VAL A 325 -8.76 -0.01 4.04
CA VAL A 325 -7.98 -1.23 4.26
C VAL A 325 -8.07 -1.68 5.72
N ALA A 326 -7.74 -0.80 6.68
CA ALA A 326 -7.79 -1.15 8.09
C ALA A 326 -9.20 -1.47 8.60
N GLY A 327 -10.19 -0.65 8.25
CA GLY A 327 -11.56 -0.85 8.69
C GLY A 327 -12.17 -2.15 8.15
N THR A 328 -11.89 -2.48 6.88
CA THR A 328 -12.38 -3.71 6.25
C THR A 328 -11.67 -4.95 6.78
N ASN A 329 -10.36 -4.91 7.00
CA ASN A 329 -9.62 -6.02 7.61
C ASN A 329 -10.11 -6.30 9.05
N ALA A 330 -10.27 -5.25 9.86
CA ALA A 330 -10.78 -5.42 11.22
C ALA A 330 -12.22 -5.96 11.23
N TYR A 331 -13.08 -5.48 10.31
CA TYR A 331 -14.42 -6.05 10.12
C TYR A 331 -14.37 -7.52 9.70
N LEU A 332 -13.52 -7.88 8.73
CA LEU A 332 -13.37 -9.25 8.24
C LEU A 332 -13.01 -10.22 9.37
N LEU A 333 -12.07 -9.85 10.24
CA LEU A 333 -11.58 -10.76 11.28
C LEU A 333 -12.46 -10.81 12.55
N THR A 334 -13.35 -9.83 12.75
CA THR A 334 -14.14 -9.71 13.98
C THR A 334 -15.65 -9.81 13.76
N GLY A 335 -16.14 -9.54 12.55
CA GLY A 335 -17.56 -9.34 12.25
C GLY A 335 -18.15 -8.06 12.84
N ASN A 336 -17.35 -7.19 13.48
CA ASN A 336 -17.83 -5.96 14.10
C ASN A 336 -17.92 -4.82 13.09
N SER A 337 -19.13 -4.47 12.67
CA SER A 337 -19.36 -3.42 11.68
C SER A 337 -18.94 -2.02 12.14
N ALA A 338 -18.69 -1.80 13.43
CA ALA A 338 -18.20 -0.52 13.95
C ALA A 338 -16.83 -0.12 13.37
N TYR A 339 -16.01 -1.08 12.91
CA TYR A 339 -14.74 -0.78 12.25
C TYR A 339 -14.93 -0.08 10.90
N LEU A 340 -16.09 -0.26 10.24
CA LEU A 340 -16.41 0.41 9.00
C LEU A 340 -16.73 1.90 9.19
N GLU A 341 -16.89 2.37 10.43
CA GLU A 341 -17.02 3.80 10.72
C GLU A 341 -15.72 4.56 10.45
N LEU A 342 -14.56 3.91 10.54
CA LEU A 342 -13.27 4.55 10.29
C LEU A 342 -13.19 5.17 8.87
N PRO A 343 -13.44 4.41 7.78
CA PRO A 343 -13.49 5.01 6.44
C PRO A 343 -14.73 5.89 6.20
N ARG A 344 -15.90 5.53 6.75
CA ARG A 344 -17.14 6.32 6.57
C ARG A 344 -17.01 7.73 7.10
N SER A 345 -16.44 7.91 8.30
CA SER A 345 -16.31 9.24 8.88
C SER A 345 -15.41 10.16 8.06
N GLN A 346 -14.37 9.62 7.40
CA GLN A 346 -13.53 10.41 6.50
C GLN A 346 -14.33 10.84 5.27
N MET A 347 -15.04 9.91 4.63
CA MET A 347 -15.87 10.18 3.45
C MET A 347 -16.94 11.23 3.75
N ASP A 348 -17.71 11.03 4.82
CA ASP A 348 -18.83 11.89 5.17
C ASP A 348 -18.37 13.30 5.53
N THR A 349 -17.27 13.43 6.28
CA THR A 349 -16.73 14.74 6.67
C THR A 349 -16.21 15.50 5.46
N ILE A 350 -15.46 14.84 4.57
CA ILE A 350 -14.94 15.47 3.35
C ILE A 350 -16.07 15.87 2.42
N HIS A 351 -17.09 15.01 2.27
CA HIS A 351 -18.26 15.33 1.47
C HIS A 351 -19.01 16.55 2.05
N ALA A 352 -19.19 16.61 3.38
CA ALA A 352 -19.82 17.74 4.05
C ALA A 352 -19.01 19.05 3.95
N MET A 353 -17.68 18.96 3.90
CA MET A 353 -16.77 20.10 3.69
C MET A 353 -16.50 20.39 2.21
N GLY A 354 -17.08 19.60 1.31
CA GLY A 354 -16.82 19.64 -0.11
C GLY A 354 -17.06 21.02 -0.71
N GLN A 355 -16.19 21.41 -1.64
CA GLN A 355 -16.30 22.68 -2.37
C GLN A 355 -16.41 22.41 -3.86
N THR A 356 -17.17 23.24 -4.56
CA THR A 356 -17.23 23.22 -6.02
C THR A 356 -16.20 24.21 -6.57
N HIS A 357 -15.31 23.70 -7.42
CA HIS A 357 -14.30 24.48 -8.12
C HIS A 357 -14.39 24.23 -9.61
N THR A 358 -13.99 25.22 -10.42
CA THR A 358 -13.81 25.01 -11.85
C THR A 358 -12.69 24.01 -12.08
N LEU A 359 -12.89 23.02 -12.95
CA LEU A 359 -11.83 22.07 -13.22
C LEU A 359 -10.57 22.79 -13.75
N ASN A 360 -9.40 22.36 -13.30
CA ASN A 360 -8.09 22.99 -13.54
C ASN A 360 -7.87 24.36 -12.87
N SER A 361 -8.77 24.86 -12.01
CA SER A 361 -8.52 26.08 -11.25
C SER A 361 -7.64 25.88 -10.01
N LEU A 362 -7.47 24.63 -9.57
CA LEU A 362 -6.63 24.25 -8.44
C LEU A 362 -5.55 23.25 -8.90
N ALA A 363 -4.33 23.41 -8.36
CA ALA A 363 -3.28 22.41 -8.53
C ALA A 363 -3.64 21.14 -7.75
N MET A 364 -3.49 19.97 -8.37
CA MET A 364 -3.75 18.66 -7.77
C MET A 364 -2.85 17.60 -8.42
N SER A 365 -2.18 16.79 -7.59
CA SER A 365 -1.31 15.70 -8.04
C SER A 365 -2.06 14.62 -8.84
N LEU A 366 -3.35 14.48 -8.57
CA LEU A 366 -4.27 13.52 -9.19
C LEU A 366 -5.22 14.16 -10.21
N GLY A 367 -4.91 15.35 -10.73
CA GLY A 367 -5.75 16.06 -11.71
C GLY A 367 -6.13 15.20 -12.93
N HIS A 368 -5.24 14.29 -13.32
CA HIS A 368 -5.43 13.40 -14.47
C HIS A 368 -6.58 12.39 -14.30
N HIS A 369 -6.95 12.02 -13.07
CA HIS A 369 -8.10 11.14 -12.82
C HIS A 369 -9.43 11.77 -13.27
N TRP A 370 -9.47 13.10 -13.40
CA TRP A 370 -10.65 13.84 -13.81
C TRP A 370 -10.72 14.07 -15.33
N ILE A 371 -9.68 13.67 -16.09
CA ILE A 371 -9.64 13.82 -17.55
C ILE A 371 -10.76 13.01 -18.23
N GLY A 372 -11.15 11.86 -17.66
CA GLY A 372 -12.31 11.11 -18.15
C GLY A 372 -13.61 11.94 -18.11
N MET A 373 -13.82 12.70 -17.03
CA MET A 373 -15.01 13.54 -16.87
C MET A 373 -15.03 14.76 -17.80
N LEU A 374 -13.85 15.27 -18.21
CA LEU A 374 -13.73 16.34 -19.21
C LEU A 374 -14.29 15.94 -20.58
N HIS A 375 -14.27 14.65 -20.90
CA HIS A 375 -14.76 14.13 -22.17
C HIS A 375 -16.26 13.79 -22.11
N GLU A 376 -16.80 13.55 -20.91
CA GLU A 376 -18.20 13.14 -20.69
C GLU A 376 -19.13 14.32 -20.35
N HIS A 377 -18.60 15.43 -19.83
CA HIS A 377 -19.38 16.60 -19.43
C HIS A 377 -18.78 17.89 -20.02
N THR A 378 -19.54 18.62 -20.84
CA THR A 378 -19.14 19.95 -21.30
C THR A 378 -19.39 20.97 -20.18
N PRO A 379 -18.75 22.16 -20.20
CA PRO A 379 -18.90 23.18 -19.14
C PRO A 379 -20.36 23.62 -18.87
N GLU A 380 -21.32 23.23 -19.72
CA GLU A 380 -22.75 23.51 -19.54
C GLU A 380 -23.57 22.38 -18.87
N THR A 381 -22.94 21.27 -18.48
CA THR A 381 -23.56 20.16 -17.70
C THR A 381 -22.81 19.93 -16.41
#